data_AF-U4TDQ0-F1
#
_entry.id   AF-U4TDQ0-F1
#
_cell.length_a   1.000
_cell.length_b   1.000
_cell.length_c   1.000
_cell.angle_alpha   90.00
_cell.angle_beta   90.00
_cell.angle_gamma   90.00
#
_symmetry.space_group_name_H-M   'P 1'
#
loop_
_entity.id
_entity.type
_entity.pdbx_description
1 polymer ?
#
loop_
_entity_poly.entity_id
_entity_poly.type
_entity_poly.pdbx_seq_one_letter_code
_entity_poly.pdbx_strand_id
1 'polypeptide(L)'
;MVVAGSTIQYRKRIRAFEKVTLKTKIVGIDARWMYIEQSMWVKGKPCSSALLRTGVTEGGRVIDTSRVLTALGQSEWELPPTGYVAEWIVSDADRPWPPVA
;
A
#
# COMPACT_ATOMS: atom_id res chain seq x y z
N MET A 1 -10.01 7.44 4.02
CA MET A 1 -9.05 6.56 3.30
C MET A 1 -9.63 5.16 3.26
N VAL A 2 -9.38 4.44 2.17
CA VAL A 2 -9.79 3.05 1.97
C VAL A 2 -8.59 2.20 1.56
N VAL A 3 -8.61 0.92 1.91
CA VAL A 3 -7.67 -0.09 1.39
C VAL A 3 -8.43 -0.95 0.40
N ALA A 4 -8.02 -0.94 -0.87
CA ALA A 4 -8.66 -1.70 -1.94
C ALA A 4 -8.00 -3.06 -2.19
N GLY A 5 -6.75 -3.22 -1.76
CA GLY A 5 -6.01 -4.47 -1.88
C GLY A 5 -4.76 -4.45 -1.00
N SER A 6 -4.34 -5.62 -0.56
CA SER A 6 -3.11 -5.79 0.21
C SER A 6 -2.49 -7.15 -0.03
N THR A 7 -1.16 -7.21 -0.09
CA THR A 7 -0.40 -8.46 -0.01
C THR A 7 0.60 -8.36 1.15
N ILE A 8 0.75 -9.46 1.90
CA ILE A 8 1.59 -9.50 3.10
C ILE A 8 2.46 -10.75 3.06
N GLN A 9 3.75 -10.59 3.34
CA GLN A 9 4.67 -11.69 3.57
C GLN A 9 5.09 -11.72 5.03
N TYR A 10 4.77 -12.82 5.73
CA TYR A 10 5.25 -13.09 7.08
C TYR A 10 6.49 -13.98 7.02
N ARG A 11 7.60 -13.53 7.63
CA ARG A 11 8.87 -14.27 7.68
C ARG A 11 9.26 -14.69 9.09
N LYS A 12 8.85 -13.93 10.13
CA LYS A 12 9.12 -14.26 11.53
C LYS A 12 7.91 -13.95 12.41
N ARG A 13 7.67 -14.82 13.39
CA ARG A 13 6.63 -14.64 14.40
C ARG A 13 7.02 -13.49 15.33
N ILE A 14 6.06 -12.63 15.63
CA ILE A 14 6.17 -11.58 16.66
C ILE A 14 5.36 -12.08 17.86
N ARG A 15 5.96 -12.09 19.06
CA ARG A 15 5.29 -12.54 20.28
C ARG A 15 4.57 -11.38 20.97
N ALA A 16 3.65 -11.72 21.87
CA ALA A 16 2.98 -10.73 22.71
C ALA A 16 4.02 -9.87 23.46
N PHE A 17 3.73 -8.57 23.56
CA PHE A 17 4.56 -7.56 24.23
C PHE A 17 5.94 -7.29 23.59
N GLU A 18 6.25 -7.86 22.42
CA GLU A 18 7.40 -7.40 21.66
C GLU A 18 7.13 -6.01 21.06
N LYS A 19 8.07 -5.09 21.28
CA LYS A 19 8.01 -3.77 20.65
C LYS A 19 8.29 -3.88 19.16
N VAL A 20 7.29 -3.54 18.35
CA VAL A 20 7.38 -3.53 16.88
C VAL A 20 7.71 -2.11 16.40
N THR A 21 8.70 -2.00 15.52
CA THR A 21 8.95 -0.80 14.73
C THR A 21 8.34 -0.99 13.35
N LEU A 22 7.36 -0.14 13.01
CA LEU A 22 6.79 -0.06 11.67
C LEU A 22 7.58 0.96 10.86
N LYS A 23 8.04 0.58 9.67
CA LYS A 23 8.61 1.50 8.68
C LYS A 23 7.66 1.58 7.50
N THR A 24 7.32 2.79 7.07
CA THR A 24 6.33 3.04 6.02
C THR A 24 6.93 3.92 4.95
N LYS A 25 6.68 3.58 3.69
CA LYS A 25 7.13 4.35 2.53
C LYS A 25 6.05 4.33 1.45
N ILE A 26 5.81 5.46 0.80
CA ILE A 26 5.02 5.50 -0.45
C ILE A 26 5.94 5.05 -1.58
N VAL A 27 5.50 4.05 -2.33
CA VAL A 27 6.30 3.35 -3.37
C VAL A 27 5.67 3.43 -4.76
N GLY A 28 4.50 4.03 -4.87
CA GLY A 28 3.82 4.24 -6.14
C GLY A 28 2.62 5.16 -5.94
N ILE A 29 2.31 5.95 -6.96
CA ILE A 29 1.13 6.78 -7.08
C ILE A 29 0.66 6.64 -8.53
N ASP A 30 -0.58 6.21 -8.73
CA ASP A 30 -1.24 6.25 -10.04
C ASP A 30 -2.41 7.26 -10.00
N ALA A 31 -3.26 7.28 -11.02
CA ALA A 31 -4.37 8.23 -11.11
C ALA A 31 -5.36 8.20 -9.93
N ARG A 32 -5.53 7.04 -9.26
CA ARG A 32 -6.54 6.83 -8.20
C ARG A 32 -5.97 6.28 -6.89
N TRP A 33 -4.81 5.65 -6.93
CA TRP A 33 -4.27 4.87 -5.81
C TRP A 33 -2.87 5.33 -5.42
N MET A 34 -2.64 5.32 -4.12
CA MET A 34 -1.31 5.43 -3.50
C MET A 34 -0.92 4.06 -2.96
N TYR A 35 0.28 3.62 -3.33
CA TYR A 35 0.85 2.34 -2.94
C TYR A 35 1.81 2.56 -1.78
N ILE A 36 1.51 1.91 -0.66
CA ILE A 36 2.28 2.04 0.57
C ILE A 36 2.93 0.72 0.89
N GLU A 37 4.26 0.75 1.04
CA GLU A 37 5.02 -0.38 1.53
C GLU A 37 5.27 -0.21 3.03
N GLN A 38 4.97 -1.25 3.79
CA GLN A 38 5.16 -1.29 5.24
C GLN A 38 6.00 -2.49 5.62
N SER A 39 7.01 -2.28 6.46
CA SER A 39 7.78 -3.38 7.04
C SER A 39 7.78 -3.31 8.55
N MET A 40 7.58 -4.47 9.18
CA MET A 40 7.55 -4.63 10.63
C MET A 40 8.88 -5.22 11.10
N TRP A 41 9.45 -4.60 12.13
CA TRP A 41 10.76 -4.95 12.66
C TRP A 41 10.68 -5.17 14.17
N VAL A 42 11.36 -6.19 14.67
CA VAL A 42 11.50 -6.46 16.10
C VAL A 42 12.97 -6.68 16.41
N LYS A 43 13.50 -5.96 17.41
CA LYS A 43 14.92 -6.05 17.82
C LYS A 43 15.88 -5.93 16.63
N GLY A 44 15.59 -4.97 15.73
CA GLY A 44 16.40 -4.72 14.52
C GLY A 44 16.29 -5.77 13.42
N LYS A 45 15.45 -6.80 13.55
CA LYS A 45 15.27 -7.86 12.54
C LYS A 45 13.94 -7.67 11.79
N PRO A 46 13.92 -7.86 10.46
CA PRO A 46 12.67 -7.80 9.70
C PRO A 46 11.81 -9.03 9.99
N CYS A 47 10.51 -8.81 10.21
CA CYS A 47 9.55 -9.86 10.54
C CYS A 47 8.48 -10.06 9.45
N SER A 48 8.00 -8.97 8.86
CA SER A 48 7.03 -9.01 7.76
C SER A 48 7.13 -7.76 6.89
N SER A 49 6.64 -7.88 5.66
CA SER A 49 6.44 -6.77 4.72
C SER A 49 5.03 -6.82 4.15
N ALA A 50 4.44 -5.67 3.89
CA ALA A 50 3.12 -5.50 3.31
C ALA A 50 3.15 -4.44 2.21
N LEU A 51 2.48 -4.72 1.09
CA LEU A 51 2.14 -3.73 0.09
C LEU A 51 0.63 -3.46 0.18
N LEU A 52 0.26 -2.19 0.27
CA LEU A 52 -1.12 -1.72 0.42
C LEU A 52 -1.49 -0.82 -0.76
N ARG A 53 -2.62 -1.12 -1.43
CA ARG A 53 -3.29 -0.20 -2.36
C ARG A 53 -4.29 0.64 -1.60
N THR A 54 -4.02 1.93 -1.49
CA THR A 54 -4.82 2.86 -0.67
C THR A 54 -5.37 4.01 -1.51
N GLY A 55 -6.57 4.48 -1.15
CA GLY A 55 -7.22 5.61 -1.81
C GLY A 55 -7.78 6.62 -0.81
N VAL A 56 -7.83 7.88 -1.19
CA VAL A 56 -8.55 8.93 -0.44
C VAL A 56 -9.97 8.99 -0.97
N THR A 57 -10.94 9.16 -0.07
CA THR A 57 -12.36 9.09 -0.40
C THR A 57 -13.09 10.37 -0.02
N GLU A 58 -13.97 10.83 -0.89
CA GLU A 58 -14.89 11.96 -0.69
C GLU A 58 -16.28 11.53 -1.18
N GLY A 59 -17.33 11.78 -0.39
CA GLY A 59 -18.69 11.36 -0.76
C GLY A 59 -18.84 9.86 -1.04
N GLY A 60 -18.05 9.01 -0.38
CA GLY A 60 -18.06 7.55 -0.57
C GLY A 60 -17.36 7.05 -1.83
N ARG A 61 -16.68 7.91 -2.61
CA ARG A 61 -15.94 7.54 -3.81
C ARG A 61 -14.46 7.84 -3.66
N VAL A 62 -13.62 7.02 -4.27
CA VAL A 62 -12.18 7.31 -4.36
C VAL A 62 -11.98 8.50 -5.30
N ILE A 63 -11.22 9.49 -4.85
CA ILE A 63 -10.88 10.69 -5.64
C ILE A 63 -9.52 10.53 -6.32
N ASP A 64 -9.29 11.35 -7.35
CA ASP A 64 -8.01 11.34 -8.07
C ASP A 64 -6.86 11.77 -7.16
N THR A 65 -5.72 11.10 -7.31
CA THR A 65 -4.51 11.37 -6.51
C THR A 65 -3.95 12.76 -6.76
N SER A 66 -4.15 13.33 -7.95
CA SER A 66 -3.77 14.72 -8.26
C SER A 66 -4.43 15.72 -7.30
N ARG A 67 -5.72 15.56 -6.99
CA ARG A 67 -6.43 16.41 -6.01
C ARG A 67 -5.81 16.28 -4.61
N VAL A 68 -5.42 15.06 -4.24
CA VAL A 68 -4.76 14.77 -2.96
C VAL A 68 -3.39 15.44 -2.91
N LEU A 69 -2.58 15.28 -3.96
CA LEU A 69 -1.24 15.85 -4.06
C LEU A 69 -1.26 17.39 -4.06
N THR A 70 -2.19 18.01 -4.78
CA THR A 70 -2.41 19.47 -4.73
C THR A 70 -2.75 19.92 -3.32
N ALA A 71 -3.66 19.24 -2.62
CA ALA A 71 -4.01 19.58 -1.24
C ALA A 71 -2.83 19.43 -0.26
N LEU A 72 -1.87 18.55 -0.57
CA LEU A 72 -0.64 18.36 0.21
C LEU A 72 0.50 19.31 -0.20
N GLY A 73 0.29 20.18 -1.19
CA GLY A 73 1.36 21.05 -1.73
C GLY A 73 2.46 20.28 -2.47
N GLN A 74 2.12 19.11 -3.03
CA GLN A 74 3.03 18.18 -3.71
C GLN A 74 2.55 17.90 -5.15
N SER A 75 2.03 18.92 -5.86
CA SER A 75 1.43 18.74 -7.19
C SER A 75 2.38 18.12 -8.22
N GLU A 76 3.68 18.42 -8.11
CA GLU A 76 4.71 17.93 -9.01
C GLU A 76 5.28 16.56 -8.58
N TRP A 77 4.74 15.95 -7.52
CA TRP A 77 5.28 14.69 -7.02
C TRP A 77 4.86 13.52 -7.90
N GLU A 78 5.80 13.08 -8.72
CA GLU A 78 5.66 11.88 -9.53
C GLU A 78 6.38 10.70 -8.90
N LEU A 79 5.66 9.59 -8.76
CA LEU A 79 6.22 8.32 -8.31
C LEU A 79 5.42 7.17 -8.93
N PRO A 80 5.53 6.93 -10.25
CA PRO A 80 4.77 5.87 -10.88
C PRO A 80 5.11 4.50 -10.25
N PRO A 81 4.16 3.57 -10.13
CA PRO A 81 4.45 2.21 -9.69
C PRO A 81 5.47 1.54 -10.62
N THR A 82 6.51 0.93 -10.05
CA THR A 82 7.58 0.25 -10.79
C THR A 82 7.92 -1.10 -10.18
N GLY A 83 8.60 -1.96 -10.96
CA GLY A 83 9.05 -3.28 -10.52
C GLY A 83 7.90 -4.13 -9.97
N TYR A 84 8.12 -4.78 -8.83
CA TYR A 84 7.16 -5.69 -8.22
C TYR A 84 5.81 -5.02 -7.88
N VAL A 85 5.77 -3.69 -7.66
CA VAL A 85 4.52 -2.97 -7.39
C VAL A 85 3.65 -2.95 -8.65
N ALA A 86 4.25 -2.65 -9.80
CA ALA A 86 3.56 -2.67 -11.09
C ALA A 86 3.08 -4.08 -11.46
N GLU A 87 3.93 -5.09 -11.25
CA GLU A 87 3.58 -6.50 -11.47
C GLU A 87 2.43 -6.95 -10.57
N TRP A 88 2.44 -6.55 -9.29
CA TRP A 88 1.34 -6.84 -8.37
C TRP A 88 0.03 -6.17 -8.79
N ILE A 89 0.07 -4.96 -9.35
CA ILE A 89 -1.13 -4.27 -9.86
C ILE A 89 -1.81 -5.10 -10.96
N VAL A 90 -1.02 -5.58 -11.92
CA VAL A 90 -1.50 -6.44 -13.00
C VAL A 90 -2.07 -7.73 -12.43
N SER A 91 -1.29 -8.43 -11.59
CA SER A 91 -1.72 -9.70 -10.99
C SER A 91 -2.98 -9.59 -10.13
N ASP A 92 -3.17 -8.49 -9.42
CA ASP A 92 -4.34 -8.26 -8.58
C ASP A 92 -5.59 -7.92 -9.42
N ALA A 93 -5.42 -7.29 -10.58
CA ALA A 93 -6.51 -7.04 -11.54
C ALA A 93 -7.01 -8.34 -12.19
N ASP A 94 -6.12 -9.33 -12.38
CA ASP A 94 -6.46 -10.65 -12.92
C ASP A 94 -7.16 -11.55 -11.88
N ARG A 95 -7.22 -11.13 -10.61
CA ARG A 95 -7.83 -11.92 -9.54
C ARG A 95 -9.35 -12.00 -9.75
N PRO A 96 -9.93 -13.21 -9.85
CA PRO A 96 -11.35 -13.36 -10.07
C PRO A 96 -12.17 -12.77 -8.90
N TRP A 97 -13.21 -12.03 -9.26
CA TRP A 97 -14.21 -11.52 -8.33
C TRP A 97 -15.63 -11.78 -8.89
N PRO A 98 -16.57 -12.33 -8.09
CA PRO A 98 -16.42 -12.78 -6.71
C PRO A 98 -15.41 -13.95 -6.58
N PRO A 99 -14.77 -14.12 -5.41
CA PRO A 99 -13.92 -15.27 -5.17
C PRO A 99 -14.74 -16.57 -5.22
N VAL A 100 -14.05 -17.70 -5.40
CA VAL A 100 -14.65 -19.04 -5.41
C VAL A 100 -15.58 -19.20 -4.20
N ALA A 101 -16.82 -19.61 -4.47
CA ALA A 101 -17.88 -19.81 -3.46
C ALA A 101 -17.59 -20.99 -2.52
#